data_AF-A0AA97A6Q7-F1
#
_entry.id   AF-A0AA97A6Q7-F1
#
_cell.length_a   1.000
_cell.length_b   1.000
_cell.length_c   1.000
_cell.angle_alpha   90.00
_cell.angle_beta   90.00
_cell.angle_gamma   90.00
#
_symmetry.space_group_name_H-M   'P 1'
#
loop_
_entity.id
_entity.type
_entity.pdbx_description
1 polymer ?
#
loop_
_entity_poly.entity_id
_entity_poly.type
_entity_poly.pdbx_seq_one_letter_code
_entity_poly.pdbx_strand_id
1 'polypeptide(L)'
;MEYIYAALLIYKSGKEITEESVSAVLKAAGSDVDAARVKALVSALEGIDIEDAISKAAFAAAAPVVEEEDHSEEEGMAGLGALFG
;
A
#
# COMPACT_ATOMS: atom_id res chain seq x y z
N MET A 1 11.95 -1.37 0.70
CA MET A 1 10.77 -1.72 1.53
C MET A 1 11.00 -1.45 3.02
N GLU A 2 12.25 -1.46 3.49
CA GLU A 2 12.73 -1.19 4.84
C GLU A 2 12.19 0.11 5.48
N TYR A 3 11.98 1.17 4.70
CA TYR A 3 11.43 2.45 5.17
C TYR A 3 10.04 2.31 5.80
N ILE A 4 9.15 1.55 5.15
CA ILE A 4 7.79 1.32 5.63
C ILE A 4 7.83 0.50 6.92
N TYR A 5 8.67 -0.55 6.96
CA TYR A 5 8.81 -1.36 8.17
C TYR A 5 9.41 -0.57 9.34
N ALA A 6 10.37 0.31 9.08
CA ALA A 6 10.91 1.21 10.09
C ALA A 6 9.81 2.12 10.66
N ALA A 7 9.01 2.76 9.79
CA ALA A 7 7.89 3.60 10.21
C ALA A 7 6.85 2.82 11.03
N LEU A 8 6.47 1.61 10.60
CA LEU A 8 5.53 0.76 11.32
C LEU A 8 6.07 0.31 12.69
N LEU A 9 7.36 0.01 12.78
CA LEU A 9 8.01 -0.36 14.05
C LEU A 9 8.01 0.82 15.03
N ILE A 10 8.33 2.02 14.55
CA ILE A 10 8.34 3.26 15.33
C ILE A 10 6.92 3.55 15.84
N TYR A 11 5.93 3.48 14.95
CA TYR A 11 4.51 3.63 15.29
C TYR A 11 4.07 2.65 16.37
N LYS A 12 4.35 1.35 16.19
CA LYS A 12 3.97 0.29 17.15
C LYS A 12 4.64 0.47 18.51
N SER A 13 5.80 1.11 18.54
CA SER A 13 6.53 1.46 19.76
C SER A 13 5.98 2.71 20.47
N GLY A 14 4.91 3.32 19.96
CA GLY A 14 4.31 4.55 20.50
C GLY A 14 5.19 5.78 20.31
N LYS A 15 6.16 5.73 19.40
CA LYS A 15 7.08 6.83 19.12
C LYS A 15 6.63 7.61 17.89
N GLU A 16 7.01 8.87 17.85
CA GLU A 16 6.75 9.75 16.71
C GLU A 16 7.62 9.37 15.51
N ILE A 17 7.02 9.38 14.32
CA ILE A 17 7.71 9.12 13.06
C ILE A 17 8.30 10.44 12.56
N THR A 18 9.62 10.56 12.66
CA THR A 18 10.38 11.74 12.23
C THR A 18 11.52 11.30 11.33
N GLU A 19 12.14 12.23 10.60
CA GLU A 19 13.31 11.92 9.77
C GLU A 19 14.45 11.30 10.61
N GLU A 20 14.62 11.78 11.84
CA GLU A 20 15.60 11.28 12.79
C GLU A 20 15.28 9.85 13.25
N SER A 21 14.04 9.59 13.68
CA SER A 21 13.67 8.27 14.21
C SER A 21 13.74 7.18 13.14
N VAL A 22 13.28 7.47 11.91
CA VAL A 22 13.38 6.56 10.76
C VAL A 22 14.84 6.30 10.40
N SER A 23 15.66 7.35 10.28
CA SER A 23 17.08 7.21 9.96
C SER A 23 17.84 6.39 11.00
N ALA A 24 17.53 6.58 12.30
CA ALA A 24 18.16 5.84 13.39
C ALA A 24 17.85 4.35 13.32
N VAL A 25 16.60 3.97 13.06
CA VAL A 25 16.19 2.57 12.92
C VAL A 25 16.87 1.92 11.71
N LEU A 26 16.89 2.60 10.56
CA LEU A 26 17.54 2.08 9.35
C LEU A 26 19.06 1.88 9.54
N LYS A 27 19.74 2.85 10.17
CA LYS A 27 21.16 2.71 10.52
C LYS A 27 21.42 1.57 11.50
N ALA A 28 20.57 1.42 12.51
CA ALA A 28 20.67 0.32 13.46
C ALA A 28 20.46 -1.06 12.80
N ALA A 29 19.66 -1.12 11.74
CA ALA A 29 19.48 -2.31 10.90
C ALA A 29 20.64 -2.55 9.91
N GLY A 30 21.63 -1.66 9.84
CA GLY A 30 22.77 -1.74 8.93
C GLY A 30 22.46 -1.30 7.49
N SER A 31 21.35 -0.60 7.27
CA SER A 31 20.96 -0.10 5.94
C SER A 31 21.58 1.26 5.64
N ASP A 32 21.89 1.50 4.36
CA ASP A 32 22.19 2.83 3.85
C ASP A 32 20.93 3.71 3.83
N VAL A 33 21.06 4.92 4.38
CA VAL A 33 19.92 5.84 4.52
C VAL A 33 19.92 6.87 3.39
N ASP A 34 18.86 6.85 2.59
CA ASP A 34 18.56 7.89 1.62
C ASP A 34 17.65 8.96 2.26
N ALA A 35 18.21 10.14 2.53
CA ALA A 35 17.50 11.25 3.15
C ALA A 35 16.28 11.72 2.34
N ALA A 36 16.33 11.68 1.01
CA ALA A 36 15.21 12.10 0.19
C ALA A 36 14.01 11.15 0.34
N ARG A 37 14.29 9.84 0.47
CA ARG A 37 13.25 8.82 0.73
C ARG A 37 12.69 8.91 2.14
N VAL A 38 13.54 9.16 3.14
CA VAL A 38 13.08 9.39 4.52
C VAL A 38 12.13 10.57 4.57
N LYS A 39 12.51 11.70 3.97
CA LYS A 39 11.68 12.89 3.91
C LYS A 39 10.36 12.65 3.20
N ALA A 40 10.40 12.00 2.03
CA ALA A 40 9.19 11.66 1.28
C ALA A 40 8.23 10.77 2.09
N LEU A 41 8.77 9.81 2.84
CA LEU A 41 7.97 8.96 3.73
C LEU A 41 7.30 9.77 4.84
N VAL A 42 8.07 10.60 5.55
CA VAL A 42 7.55 11.41 6.66
C VAL A 42 6.46 12.35 6.16
N SER A 43 6.69 13.06 5.05
CA SER A 43 5.68 13.94 4.44
C SER A 43 4.45 13.19 3.93
N ALA A 44 4.60 11.96 3.43
CA ALA A 44 3.44 11.15 3.01
C ALA A 44 2.58 10.67 4.19
N LEU A 45 3.12 10.67 5.40
CA LEU A 45 2.42 10.27 6.62
C LEU A 45 1.89 11.47 7.42
N GLU A 46 2.21 12.71 7.02
CA GLU A 46 1.66 13.92 7.65
C GLU A 46 0.14 13.95 7.53
N GLY A 47 -0.54 14.06 8.67
CA GLY A 47 -2.01 14.11 8.73
C GLY A 47 -2.72 12.77 8.45
N ILE A 48 -1.98 11.67 8.31
CA ILE A 48 -2.55 10.33 8.17
C ILE A 48 -2.78 9.70 9.55
N ASP A 49 -3.99 9.18 9.78
CA ASP A 49 -4.27 8.29 10.90
C ASP A 49 -3.79 6.86 10.55
N ILE A 50 -2.66 6.48 11.14
CA ILE A 50 -2.00 5.20 10.84
C ILE A 50 -2.80 4.02 11.40
N GLU A 51 -3.51 4.17 12.53
CA GLU A 51 -4.33 3.10 13.10
C GLU A 51 -5.50 2.76 12.18
N ASP A 52 -6.18 3.80 11.70
CA ASP A 52 -7.29 3.68 10.75
C ASP A 52 -6.82 3.10 9.42
N ALA A 53 -5.67 3.55 8.90
CA ALA A 53 -5.09 3.02 7.67
C ALA A 53 -4.74 1.52 7.77
N ILE A 54 -4.14 1.08 8.88
CA ILE A 54 -3.83 -0.34 9.13
C ILE A 54 -5.12 -1.15 9.26
N SER A 55 -6.10 -0.63 9.98
CA SER A 55 -7.39 -1.31 10.18
C SER A 55 -8.11 -1.52 8.84
N LYS A 56 -8.20 -0.48 8.01
CA LYS A 56 -8.78 -0.56 6.67
C LYS A 56 -8.04 -1.53 5.77
N ALA A 57 -6.70 -1.52 5.80
CA ALA A 57 -5.89 -2.48 5.05
C ALA A 57 -6.17 -3.94 5.47
N ALA A 58 -6.35 -4.19 6.77
CA ALA A 58 -6.69 -5.52 7.27
C ALA A 58 -8.08 -5.99 6.80
N PHE A 59 -9.08 -5.10 6.77
CA PHE A 59 -10.41 -5.43 6.23
C PHE A 59 -10.39 -5.65 4.72
N ALA A 60 -9.62 -4.86 3.97
CA ALA A 60 -9.46 -5.04 2.53
C ALA A 60 -8.81 -6.39 2.18
N ALA A 61 -7.86 -6.85 3.00
CA ALA A 61 -7.25 -8.17 2.85
C ALA A 61 -8.17 -9.34 3.23
N ALA A 62 -9.26 -9.08 3.96
CA ALA A 62 -10.23 -10.08 4.42
C ALA A 62 -11.48 -10.18 3.53
N ALA A 63 -11.63 -9.28 2.54
CA ALA A 63 -12.68 -9.42 1.53
C ALA A 63 -12.35 -10.64 0.64
N PRO A 64 -13.35 -11.46 0.26
CA PRO A 64 -13.12 -12.48 -0.74
C PRO A 64 -12.61 -11.77 -1.99
N VAL A 65 -11.51 -12.26 -2.54
CA VAL A 65 -11.10 -11.91 -3.90
C VAL A 65 -12.23 -12.41 -4.78
N VAL A 66 -13.21 -11.56 -5.04
CA VAL A 66 -14.09 -11.76 -6.19
C VAL A 66 -13.14 -11.55 -7.35
N GLU A 67 -12.65 -12.66 -7.88
CA GLU A 67 -12.06 -12.74 -9.19
C GLU A 67 -13.01 -11.94 -10.10
N GLU A 68 -12.54 -10.81 -10.62
CA GLU A 68 -13.16 -10.23 -11.80
C GLU A 68 -12.99 -11.31 -12.89
N GLU A 69 -13.97 -12.21 -12.96
CA GLU A 69 -14.24 -12.94 -14.19
C GLU A 69 -14.44 -11.88 -15.26
N ASP A 70 -13.46 -11.86 -16.15
CA ASP A 70 -13.55 -11.39 -17.52
C ASP A 70 -14.93 -11.74 -18.11
N HIS A 71 -15.87 -10.81 -18.04
CA HIS A 71 -17.05 -10.81 -18.90
C HIS A 71 -16.76 -9.90 -20.09
N SER A 72 -15.91 -10.41 -20.98
CA SER A 72 -15.72 -9.94 -22.34
C SER A 72 -16.15 -11.03 -23.35
N GLU A 73 -17.22 -11.79 -23.11
CA GLU A 73 -17.70 -12.78 -24.10
C GLU A 73 -19.24 -12.88 -24.20
N GLU A 74 -19.96 -11.77 -24.38
CA GLU A 74 -21.36 -11.88 -24.86
C GLU A 74 -21.86 -10.77 -25.81
N GLU A 75 -20.97 -10.03 -26.49
CA GLU A 75 -21.37 -9.14 -27.59
C GLU A 75 -20.87 -9.60 -28.98
N GLY A 76 -19.89 -10.51 -29.04
CA GLY A 76 -19.32 -11.00 -30.32
C GLY A 76 -20.20 -12.01 -31.07
N MET A 77 -21.01 -12.80 -30.37
CA MET A 77 -21.82 -13.85 -31.01
C MET A 77 -23.16 -13.32 -31.55
N ALA A 78 -23.70 -12.25 -30.94
CA ALA A 78 -24.98 -11.67 -31.34
C ALA A 78 -24.91 -10.95 -32.70
N GLY A 79 -23.75 -10.40 -33.08
CA GLY A 79 -23.56 -9.72 -34.38
C GLY A 79 -23.45 -10.67 -35.58
N LEU A 80 -23.01 -11.91 -35.36
CA LEU A 80 -22.82 -12.89 -36.44
C LEU A 80 -24.14 -13.49 -36.93
N GLY A 81 -25.16 -13.61 -36.07
CA GLY A 81 -26.49 -14.09 -36.45
C GLY A 81 -27.26 -13.15 -37.38
N ALA A 82 -26.98 -11.84 -37.31
CA ALA A 82 -27.62 -10.83 -38.17
C ALA A 82 -26.96 -10.71 -39.56
N LEU A 83 -25.75 -11.26 -39.76
CA LEU A 83 -25.01 -11.15 -41.02
C LEU A 83 -25.36 -12.28 -42.02
N PHE A 84 -25.97 -13.36 -41.55
CA PHE A 84 -26.33 -14.54 -42.37
C PHE A 84 -27.84 -14.79 -42.48
N GLY A 85 -28.67 -13.84 -42.03
CA GLY A 85 -30.13 -13.87 -42.15
C GLY A 85 -30.66 -12.99 -43.28
#